data_AF-A0AAN7AKZ3-F1
#
_entry.id   AF-A0AAN7AKZ3-F1
#
_cell.length_a   1.000
_cell.length_b   1.000
_cell.length_c   1.000
_cell.angle_alpha   90.00
_cell.angle_beta   90.00
_cell.angle_gamma   90.00
#
_symmetry.space_group_name_H-M   'P 1'
#
loop_
_entity.id
_entity.type
_entity.pdbx_description
1 polymer ?
#
loop_
_entity_poly.entity_id
_entity_poly.type
_entity_poly.pdbx_seq_one_letter_code
_entity_poly.pdbx_strand_id
1 'polypeptide(L)'
;MPDHLRGLLVDDWENVTKNQQLVPLPHAHPVDEILNDYLRQEAPNRQPDSADLDIVEETVDGLREYFNRCLGRILLYRFERAQYHDMNQLWVSEQDEKHTCAGDTYGAEHLARLLVSLPELIVQTTMDQQSVNRLREELIKFMNWFARNATKYFVNEYETPGAEYVEQARSA
;
A
#
# COMPACT_ATOMS: atom_id res chain seq x y z
N MET A 1 -11.39 -2.02 9.18
CA MET A 1 -10.45 -0.88 9.13
C MET A 1 -10.86 0.18 10.16
N PRO A 2 -9.93 0.75 10.93
CA PRO A 2 -10.17 1.88 11.84
C PRO A 2 -10.73 3.12 11.13
N ASP A 3 -11.60 3.89 11.81
CA ASP A 3 -12.27 5.07 11.22
C ASP A 3 -11.31 6.15 10.76
N HIS A 4 -10.22 6.36 11.48
CA HIS A 4 -9.21 7.35 11.10
C HIS A 4 -8.60 7.06 9.71
N LEU A 5 -8.24 5.81 9.43
CA LEU A 5 -7.74 5.42 8.11
C LEU A 5 -8.81 5.58 7.01
N ARG A 6 -10.09 5.34 7.35
CA ARG A 6 -11.19 5.59 6.41
C ARG A 6 -11.32 7.07 6.07
N GLY A 7 -11.16 7.96 7.05
CA GLY A 7 -11.14 9.41 6.83
C GLY A 7 -10.02 9.82 5.87
N LEU A 8 -8.80 9.35 6.11
CA LEU A 8 -7.65 9.61 5.24
C LEU A 8 -7.87 9.13 3.79
N LEU A 9 -8.58 8.01 3.61
CA LEU A 9 -8.93 7.51 2.27
C LEU A 9 -9.98 8.36 1.55
N VAL A 10 -10.87 9.02 2.29
CA VAL A 10 -11.81 9.99 1.69
C VAL A 10 -11.03 11.21 1.21
N ASP A 11 -10.13 11.73 2.04
CA ASP A 11 -9.28 12.88 1.70
C ASP A 11 -8.37 12.55 0.50
N ASP A 12 -7.73 11.37 0.50
CA ASP A 12 -6.93 10.86 -0.62
C ASP A 12 -7.74 10.79 -1.92
N TRP A 13 -8.96 10.25 -1.86
CA TRP A 13 -9.85 10.20 -3.02
C TRP A 13 -10.19 11.62 -3.54
N GLU A 14 -10.48 12.58 -2.66
CA GLU A 14 -10.75 13.96 -3.07
C GLU A 14 -9.52 14.63 -3.70
N ASN A 15 -8.35 14.47 -3.10
CA ASN A 15 -7.11 15.04 -3.60
C ASN A 15 -6.77 14.53 -5.01
N VAL A 16 -6.87 13.22 -5.23
CA VAL A 16 -6.52 12.65 -6.54
C VAL A 16 -7.61 12.89 -7.59
N THR A 17 -8.88 12.70 -7.23
CA THR A 17 -9.96 12.68 -8.24
C THR A 17 -10.58 14.06 -8.49
N LYS A 18 -10.70 14.91 -7.47
CA LYS A 18 -11.30 16.25 -7.60
C LYS A 18 -10.23 17.32 -7.77
N ASN A 19 -9.20 17.29 -6.92
CA ASN A 19 -8.17 18.33 -6.92
C ASN A 19 -7.06 18.09 -7.96
N GLN A 20 -7.08 16.92 -8.63
CA GLN A 20 -6.10 16.54 -9.64
C GLN A 20 -4.65 16.59 -9.10
N GLN A 21 -4.46 16.13 -7.87
CA GLN A 21 -3.14 16.06 -7.23
C GLN A 21 -2.63 14.61 -7.21
N LEU A 22 -1.33 14.45 -6.98
CA LEU A 22 -0.67 13.15 -6.92
C LEU A 22 0.13 13.01 -5.63
N VAL A 23 0.24 11.79 -5.15
CA VAL A 23 1.23 11.45 -4.12
C VAL A 23 2.63 11.61 -4.74
N PRO A 24 3.56 12.32 -4.09
CA PRO A 24 4.95 12.40 -4.53
C PRO A 24 5.59 11.02 -4.63
N LEU A 25 6.25 10.73 -5.75
CA LEU A 25 7.02 9.49 -5.96
C LEU A 25 8.46 9.79 -6.43
N PRO A 26 9.46 9.01 -6.00
CA PRO A 26 9.37 7.91 -5.04
C PRO A 26 8.95 8.38 -3.63
N HIS A 27 8.14 7.57 -2.95
CA HIS A 27 7.56 7.94 -1.68
C HIS A 27 8.63 7.97 -0.57
N ALA A 28 8.55 8.94 0.35
CA ALA A 28 9.54 9.10 1.42
C ALA A 28 9.56 7.93 2.42
N HIS A 29 8.43 7.24 2.58
CA HIS A 29 8.28 6.03 3.39
C HIS A 29 7.61 4.91 2.58
N PRO A 30 8.36 4.17 1.76
CA PRO A 30 7.78 3.14 0.89
C PRO A 30 7.04 2.05 1.67
N VAL A 31 6.13 1.33 1.00
CA VAL A 31 5.39 0.20 1.60
C VAL A 31 6.33 -0.82 2.26
N ASP A 32 7.47 -1.12 1.63
CA ASP A 32 8.45 -2.04 2.20
C ASP A 32 9.01 -1.53 3.53
N GLU A 33 9.24 -0.23 3.69
CA GLU A 33 9.64 0.35 4.97
C GLU A 33 8.52 0.19 6.02
N ILE A 34 7.27 0.49 5.66
CA ILE A 34 6.11 0.40 6.55
C ILE A 34 5.93 -1.04 7.07
N LEU A 35 5.99 -2.01 6.16
CA LEU A 35 5.84 -3.43 6.47
C LEU A 35 7.00 -3.94 7.34
N ASN A 36 8.23 -3.55 7.03
CA ASN A 36 9.40 -3.92 7.82
C ASN A 36 9.38 -3.28 9.21
N ASP A 37 8.92 -2.04 9.34
CA ASP A 37 8.75 -1.37 10.63
C ASP A 37 7.69 -2.05 11.50
N TYR A 38 6.61 -2.56 10.91
CA TYR A 38 5.64 -3.38 11.62
C TYR A 38 6.28 -4.67 12.14
N LEU A 39 7.00 -5.42 11.29
CA LEU A 39 7.68 -6.65 11.70
C LEU A 39 8.68 -6.40 12.84
N ARG A 40 9.49 -5.34 12.75
CA ARG A 40 10.44 -4.96 13.81
C ARG A 40 9.78 -4.70 15.16
N GLN A 41 8.53 -4.21 15.15
CA GLN A 41 7.78 -3.95 16.38
C GLN A 41 7.00 -5.17 16.87
N GLU A 42 6.47 -5.99 15.97
CA GLU A 42 5.57 -7.10 16.29
C GLU A 42 6.32 -8.41 16.58
N ALA A 43 7.39 -8.71 15.84
CA ALA A 43 8.15 -9.96 16.00
C ALA A 43 8.70 -10.17 17.43
N PRO A 44 9.25 -9.14 18.13
CA PRO A 44 9.71 -9.31 19.52
C PRO A 44 8.61 -9.63 20.53
N ASN A 45 7.34 -9.42 20.18
CA ASN A 45 6.20 -9.75 21.04
C ASN A 45 5.77 -11.22 20.90
N ARG A 46 6.39 -11.97 19.98
CA ARG A 46 6.08 -13.38 19.70
C ARG A 46 7.17 -14.29 20.23
N GLN A 47 6.81 -15.54 20.49
CA GLN A 47 7.81 -16.53 20.87
C GLN A 47 8.72 -16.82 19.67
N PRO A 48 10.06 -16.86 19.84
CA PRO A 48 10.96 -17.32 18.79
C PRO A 48 10.60 -18.73 18.34
N ASP A 49 10.79 -19.02 17.04
CA ASP A 49 10.52 -20.33 16.41
C ASP A 49 9.08 -20.84 16.63
N SER A 50 8.11 -19.93 16.74
CA SER A 50 6.71 -20.26 16.93
C SER A 50 5.91 -20.07 15.65
N ALA A 51 4.89 -20.91 15.45
CA ALA A 51 3.96 -20.78 14.35
C ALA A 51 3.28 -19.39 14.31
N ASP A 52 3.12 -18.73 15.46
CA ASP A 52 2.57 -17.38 15.50
C ASP A 52 3.51 -16.34 14.87
N LEU A 53 4.83 -16.50 15.02
CA LEU A 53 5.81 -15.64 14.35
C LEU A 53 5.80 -15.89 12.85
N ASP A 54 5.86 -17.16 12.43
CA ASP A 54 5.82 -17.57 11.02
C ASP A 54 4.60 -16.98 10.31
N ILE A 55 3.41 -17.06 10.94
CA ILE A 55 2.17 -16.53 10.39
C ILE A 55 2.26 -15.01 10.17
N VAL A 56 2.92 -14.25 11.04
CA VAL A 56 3.07 -12.80 10.85
C VAL A 56 4.02 -12.47 9.72
N GLU A 57 5.16 -13.16 9.65
CA GLU A 57 6.12 -12.98 8.58
C GLU A 57 5.47 -13.31 7.22
N GLU A 58 4.78 -14.45 7.13
CA GLU A 58 4.02 -14.85 5.94
C GLU A 58 2.91 -13.84 5.60
N THR A 59 2.21 -13.30 6.60
CA THR A 59 1.16 -12.30 6.36
C THR A 59 1.75 -11.02 5.78
N VAL A 60 2.89 -10.56 6.29
CA VAL A 60 3.55 -9.34 5.82
C VAL A 60 4.15 -9.54 4.43
N ASP A 61 4.80 -10.68 4.18
CA ASP A 61 5.31 -11.02 2.86
C ASP A 61 4.19 -11.15 1.83
N GLY A 62 3.07 -11.77 2.23
CA GLY A 62 1.86 -11.84 1.43
C GLY A 62 1.32 -10.45 1.10
N LEU A 63 1.25 -9.52 2.06
CA LEU A 63 0.85 -8.13 1.82
C LEU A 63 1.77 -7.44 0.81
N ARG A 64 3.08 -7.63 0.92
CA ARG A 64 4.07 -7.06 -0.01
C ARG A 64 3.86 -7.57 -1.43
N GLU A 65 3.80 -8.88 -1.60
CA GLU A 65 3.61 -9.50 -2.92
C GLU A 65 2.27 -9.08 -3.53
N TYR A 66 1.23 -9.04 -2.71
CA TYR A 66 -0.11 -8.69 -3.15
C TYR A 66 -0.19 -7.22 -3.57
N PHE A 67 0.44 -6.31 -2.81
CA PHE A 67 0.55 -4.90 -3.17
C PHE A 67 1.24 -4.73 -4.53
N ASN A 68 2.38 -5.39 -4.72
CA ASN A 68 3.13 -5.37 -5.98
C ASN A 68 2.28 -5.82 -7.18
N ARG A 69 1.45 -6.85 -7.02
CA ARG A 69 0.58 -7.37 -8.08
C ARG A 69 -0.66 -6.51 -8.32
N CYS A 70 -1.20 -5.90 -7.27
CA CYS A 70 -2.49 -5.22 -7.32
C CYS A 70 -2.40 -3.73 -7.65
N LEU A 71 -1.26 -3.08 -7.39
CA LEU A 71 -1.10 -1.64 -7.62
C LEU A 71 -1.59 -1.22 -9.02
N GLY A 72 -0.92 -1.71 -10.06
CA GLY A 72 -1.25 -1.40 -11.45
C GLY A 72 -2.60 -1.96 -11.95
N ARG A 73 -3.33 -2.73 -11.14
CA ARG A 73 -4.59 -3.36 -11.57
C ARG A 73 -5.81 -2.68 -10.94
N ILE A 74 -5.81 -2.54 -9.63
CA ILE A 74 -7.02 -2.21 -8.85
C ILE A 74 -6.83 -1.09 -7.82
N LEU A 75 -5.61 -0.59 -7.58
CA LEU A 75 -5.35 0.39 -6.50
C LEU A 75 -5.21 1.84 -6.98
N LEU A 76 -5.08 2.06 -8.29
CA LEU A 76 -4.87 3.38 -8.88
C LEU A 76 -6.17 3.98 -9.40
N TYR A 77 -6.39 5.26 -9.12
CA TYR A 77 -7.39 6.05 -9.80
C TYR A 77 -6.96 6.36 -11.23
N ARG A 78 -7.92 6.76 -12.08
CA ARG A 78 -7.64 7.06 -13.50
C ARG A 78 -6.54 8.11 -13.66
N PHE A 79 -6.53 9.14 -12.81
CA PHE A 79 -5.58 10.24 -12.90
C PHE A 79 -4.13 9.81 -12.63
N GLU A 80 -3.89 8.80 -11.79
CA GLU A 80 -2.55 8.31 -11.44
C GLU A 80 -1.94 7.37 -12.51
N ARG A 81 -2.71 6.96 -13.53
CA ARG A 81 -2.29 5.95 -14.51
C ARG A 81 -1.06 6.38 -15.32
N ALA A 82 -0.94 7.67 -15.64
CA ALA A 82 0.23 8.19 -16.35
C ALA A 82 1.49 8.11 -15.47
N GLN A 83 1.40 8.52 -14.20
CA GLN A 83 2.51 8.44 -13.23
C GLN A 83 2.97 6.98 -13.03
N TYR A 84 2.02 6.04 -12.96
CA TYR A 84 2.36 4.62 -12.88
C TYR A 84 3.06 4.11 -14.15
N HIS A 85 2.65 4.56 -15.34
CA HIS A 85 3.28 4.16 -16.58
C HIS A 85 4.76 4.57 -16.60
N ASP A 86 5.04 5.83 -16.27
CA ASP A 86 6.40 6.37 -16.24
C ASP A 86 7.25 5.61 -15.21
N MET A 87 6.70 5.38 -14.02
CA MET A 87 7.40 4.63 -12.97
C MET A 87 7.69 3.18 -13.37
N ASN A 88 6.73 2.52 -14.02
CA ASN A 88 6.92 1.16 -14.52
C ASN A 88 7.98 1.10 -15.64
N GLN A 89 8.13 2.14 -16.46
CA GLN A 89 9.24 2.22 -17.43
C GLN A 89 10.59 2.32 -16.70
N LEU A 90 10.68 3.10 -15.63
CA LEU A 90 11.89 3.21 -14.82
C LEU A 90 12.28 1.85 -14.21
N TRP A 91 11.30 1.13 -13.63
CA TRP A 91 11.51 -0.22 -13.07
C TRP A 91 12.06 -1.20 -14.10
N VAL A 92 11.49 -1.23 -15.30
CA VAL A 92 11.92 -2.14 -16.39
C VAL A 92 13.29 -1.74 -16.96
N SER A 93 13.63 -0.45 -16.92
CA SER A 93 14.90 0.05 -17.44
C SER A 93 16.11 -0.22 -16.54
N GLU A 94 15.87 -0.65 -15.29
CA GLU A 94 16.90 -0.89 -14.26
C GLU A 94 17.85 0.32 -14.04
N GLN A 95 17.37 1.53 -14.31
CA GLN A 95 18.16 2.76 -14.14
C GLN A 95 18.31 3.18 -12.68
N ASP A 96 17.36 2.78 -11.83
CA ASP A 96 17.34 3.05 -10.40
C ASP A 96 17.45 1.74 -9.62
N GLU A 97 18.55 1.57 -8.89
CA GLU A 97 18.78 0.36 -8.07
C GLU A 97 17.92 0.32 -6.81
N LYS A 98 17.33 1.45 -6.38
CA LYS A 98 16.56 1.56 -5.13
C LYS A 98 15.06 1.48 -5.33
N HIS A 99 14.57 1.92 -6.48
CA HIS A 99 13.15 1.98 -6.79
C HIS A 99 12.86 1.09 -7.99
N THR A 100 12.66 -0.20 -7.71
CA THR A 100 12.58 -1.28 -8.70
C THR A 100 11.19 -1.89 -8.81
N CYS A 101 10.30 -1.61 -7.86
CA CYS A 101 8.95 -2.17 -7.84
C CYS A 101 7.93 -1.26 -7.14
N ALA A 102 6.69 -1.71 -7.03
CA ALA A 102 5.68 -0.91 -6.32
C ALA A 102 6.00 -0.76 -4.83
N GLY A 103 6.45 -1.83 -4.17
CA GLY A 103 6.70 -1.88 -2.72
C GLY A 103 7.78 -0.91 -2.24
N ASP A 104 8.82 -0.69 -3.05
CA ASP A 104 9.93 0.23 -2.74
C ASP A 104 9.71 1.65 -3.26
N THR A 105 8.61 1.90 -3.99
CA THR A 105 8.34 3.19 -4.64
C THR A 105 7.10 3.89 -4.10
N TYR A 106 6.01 3.16 -3.82
CA TYR A 106 4.72 3.71 -3.40
C TYR A 106 4.55 3.69 -1.87
N GLY A 107 3.59 4.47 -1.36
CA GLY A 107 3.45 4.80 0.05
C GLY A 107 2.19 4.27 0.75
N ALA A 108 1.88 4.94 1.86
CA ALA A 108 0.82 4.58 2.80
C ALA A 108 -0.59 4.69 2.20
N GLU A 109 -0.81 5.66 1.32
CA GLU A 109 -2.08 5.95 0.66
C GLU A 109 -2.53 4.73 -0.15
N HIS A 110 -1.65 4.22 -1.01
CA HIS A 110 -1.93 3.07 -1.87
C HIS A 110 -2.03 1.77 -1.06
N LEU A 111 -1.22 1.62 -0.01
CA LEU A 111 -1.34 0.49 0.91
C LEU A 111 -2.69 0.49 1.65
N ALA A 112 -3.16 1.66 2.08
CA ALA A 112 -4.47 1.80 2.70
C ALA A 112 -5.60 1.40 1.74
N ARG A 113 -5.51 1.75 0.45
CA ARG A 113 -6.46 1.31 -0.58
C ARG A 113 -6.48 -0.21 -0.71
N LEU A 114 -5.32 -0.88 -0.64
CA LEU A 114 -5.26 -2.34 -0.64
C LEU A 114 -6.00 -2.93 0.56
N LEU A 115 -5.75 -2.40 1.76
CA LEU A 115 -6.34 -2.91 3.01
C LEU A 115 -7.87 -2.83 3.03
N VAL A 116 -8.48 -1.88 2.31
CA VAL A 116 -9.95 -1.82 2.14
C VAL A 116 -10.46 -2.94 1.23
N SER A 117 -9.71 -3.30 0.19
CA SER A 117 -10.08 -4.32 -0.80
C SER A 117 -9.79 -5.75 -0.33
N LEU A 118 -8.86 -5.95 0.62
CA LEU A 118 -8.45 -7.27 1.11
C LEU A 118 -9.60 -8.20 1.54
N PRO A 119 -10.64 -7.75 2.27
CA PRO A 119 -11.72 -8.64 2.68
C PRO A 119 -12.42 -9.33 1.50
N GLU A 120 -12.61 -8.61 0.39
CA GLU A 120 -13.22 -9.16 -0.83
C GLU A 120 -12.29 -10.17 -1.52
N LEU A 121 -10.99 -9.89 -1.50
CA LEU A 121 -9.97 -10.71 -2.13
C LEU A 121 -9.71 -12.01 -1.37
N ILE A 122 -9.79 -11.97 -0.03
CA ILE A 122 -9.66 -13.16 0.82
C ILE A 122 -10.79 -14.16 0.57
N VAL A 123 -12.00 -13.68 0.26
CA VAL A 123 -13.16 -14.54 -0.06
C VAL A 123 -12.93 -15.37 -1.33
N GLN A 124 -12.04 -14.94 -2.22
CA GLN A 124 -11.72 -15.65 -3.47
C GLN A 124 -10.62 -16.72 -3.30
N THR A 125 -10.04 -16.85 -2.11
CA THR A 125 -8.97 -17.83 -1.84
C THR A 125 -9.54 -19.20 -1.49
N THR A 126 -8.75 -20.26 -1.73
CA THR A 126 -9.10 -21.65 -1.41
C THR A 126 -8.71 -22.05 0.02
N MET A 127 -8.47 -21.09 0.91
CA MET A 127 -8.06 -21.34 2.29
C MET A 127 -9.23 -21.88 3.12
N ASP A 128 -8.93 -22.70 4.13
CA ASP A 128 -9.94 -23.15 5.09
C ASP A 128 -10.33 -22.02 6.06
N GLN A 129 -11.48 -22.17 6.71
CA GLN A 129 -12.05 -21.14 7.58
C GLN A 129 -11.15 -20.77 8.77
N GLN A 130 -10.36 -21.71 9.30
CA GLN A 130 -9.48 -21.43 10.43
C GLN A 130 -8.32 -20.56 9.98
N SER A 131 -7.71 -20.88 8.84
CA SER A 131 -6.63 -20.08 8.24
C SER A 131 -7.10 -18.68 7.87
N VAL A 132 -8.30 -18.54 7.30
CA VAL A 132 -8.91 -17.22 7.00
C VAL A 132 -9.11 -16.39 8.27
N ASN A 133 -9.55 -17.01 9.36
CA ASN A 133 -9.76 -16.30 10.63
C ASN A 133 -8.43 -15.82 11.22
N ARG A 134 -7.39 -16.65 11.20
CA ARG A 134 -6.04 -16.26 11.63
C ARG A 134 -5.48 -15.10 10.81
N LEU A 135 -5.57 -15.18 9.48
CA LEU A 135 -5.15 -14.10 8.59
C LEU A 135 -5.92 -12.80 8.91
N ARG A 136 -7.24 -12.89 9.13
CA ARG A 136 -8.06 -11.72 9.49
C ARG A 136 -7.60 -11.08 10.80
N GLU A 137 -7.26 -11.88 11.80
CA GLU A 137 -6.75 -11.38 13.09
C GLU A 137 -5.42 -10.63 12.90
N GLU A 138 -4.49 -11.17 12.11
CA GLU A 138 -3.22 -10.50 11.82
C GLU A 138 -3.39 -9.21 11.02
N LEU A 139 -4.28 -9.21 10.02
CA LEU A 139 -4.62 -8.00 9.27
C LEU A 139 -5.27 -6.94 10.16
N ILE A 140 -6.08 -7.33 11.14
CA ILE A 140 -6.65 -6.39 12.11
C ILE A 140 -5.57 -5.78 13.01
N LYS A 141 -4.62 -6.59 13.51
CA LYS A 141 -3.48 -6.08 14.30
C LYS A 141 -2.65 -5.10 13.48
N PHE A 142 -2.30 -5.47 12.25
CA PHE A 142 -1.58 -4.60 11.32
C PHE A 142 -2.32 -3.29 11.04
N MET A 143 -3.62 -3.35 10.68
CA MET A 143 -4.44 -2.15 10.43
C MET A 143 -4.50 -1.21 11.64
N ASN A 144 -4.58 -1.77 12.85
CA ASN A 144 -4.60 -0.97 14.08
C ASN A 144 -3.25 -0.30 14.35
N TRP A 145 -2.15 -1.03 14.14
CA TRP A 145 -0.80 -0.47 14.24
C TRP A 145 -0.59 0.62 13.19
N PHE A 146 -0.96 0.36 11.94
CA PHE A 146 -0.82 1.29 10.82
C PHE A 146 -1.62 2.57 11.06
N ALA A 147 -2.86 2.46 11.56
CA ALA A 147 -3.71 3.60 11.91
C ALA A 147 -3.09 4.50 12.99
N ARG A 148 -2.37 3.93 13.97
CA ARG A 148 -1.69 4.69 15.03
C ARG A 148 -0.45 5.42 14.52
N ASN A 149 0.18 4.91 13.46
CA ASN A 149 1.37 5.48 12.85
C ASN A 149 1.06 6.27 11.56
N ALA A 150 -0.21 6.50 11.24
CA ALA A 150 -0.62 7.14 9.98
C ALA A 150 0.03 8.52 9.77
N THR A 151 0.18 9.32 10.84
CA THR A 151 0.83 10.65 10.76
C THR A 151 2.31 10.61 10.39
N LYS A 152 2.98 9.45 10.57
CA LYS A 152 4.37 9.26 10.13
C LYS A 152 4.42 8.93 8.63
N TYR A 153 3.49 8.10 8.17
CA TYR A 153 3.62 7.44 6.87
C TYR A 153 2.80 8.08 5.74
N PHE A 154 1.71 8.79 6.04
CA PHE A 154 0.96 9.52 5.02
C PHE A 154 1.64 10.84 4.70
N VAL A 155 1.56 11.26 3.44
CA VAL A 155 2.07 12.58 3.03
C VAL A 155 1.20 13.69 3.59
N ASN A 156 1.84 14.79 4.00
CA ASN A 156 1.13 15.98 4.45
C ASN A 156 0.58 16.78 3.27
N GLU A 157 1.26 16.74 2.13
CA GLU A 157 0.93 17.54 0.94
C GLU A 157 1.06 16.69 -0.32
N TYR A 158 0.05 16.78 -1.18
CA TYR A 158 0.05 16.18 -2.51
C TYR A 158 0.56 17.19 -3.53
N GLU A 159 1.24 16.71 -4.55
CA GLU A 159 1.79 17.55 -5.61
C GLU A 159 0.74 17.87 -6.67
N THR A 160 0.73 19.11 -7.12
CA THR A 160 -0.03 19.51 -8.32
C THR A 160 0.87 19.28 -9.53
N PRO A 161 0.55 18.31 -10.41
CA PRO A 161 1.38 18.02 -11.56
C PRO A 161 1.29 19.14 -12.62
N GLY A 162 2.28 19.20 -13.51
CA GLY A 162 2.33 20.17 -14.59
C GLY A 162 1.20 20.00 -15.62
N ALA A 163 0.96 21.03 -16.43
CA ALA A 163 -0.10 21.03 -17.44
C ALA A 163 0.02 19.87 -18.46
N GLU A 164 1.25 19.51 -18.82
CA GLU A 164 1.54 18.39 -19.73
C GLU A 164 1.01 17.05 -19.18
N TYR A 165 1.28 16.78 -17.90
CA TYR A 165 0.75 15.57 -17.24
C TYR A 165 -0.78 15.56 -17.22
N VAL A 166 -1.40 16.71 -16.89
CA VAL A 166 -2.87 16.81 -16.84
C VAL A 166 -3.49 16.52 -18.20
N GLU A 167 -2.87 16.98 -19.30
CA GLU A 167 -3.31 16.70 -20.65
C GLU A 167 -3.15 15.21 -21.01
N GLN A 168 -2.03 14.60 -20.64
CA GLN A 168 -1.78 13.17 -20.83
C GLN A 168 -2.80 12.31 -20.05
N ALA A 169 -3.04 12.64 -18.78
CA ALA A 169 -3.96 11.92 -17.91
C ALA A 169 -5.44 12.04 -18.34
N ARG A 170 -5.81 13.13 -19.04
CA ARG A 170 -7.15 13.28 -19.65
C ARG A 170 -7.31 12.46 -20.93
N SER A 171 -6.21 12.21 -21.64
CA SER A 171 -6.19 11.52 -22.92
C SER A 171 -6.10 9.98 -22.77
N ALA A 172 -5.69 9.49 -21.60
CA ALA A 172 -5.66 8.08 -21.21
C ALA A 172 -7.01 7.59 -20.65
#